data_AF-A0A0C3HK98-F1
#
_entry.id   AF-A0A0C3HK98-F1
#
_cell.length_a   1.000
_cell.length_b   1.000
_cell.length_c   1.000
_cell.angle_alpha   90.00
_cell.angle_beta   90.00
_cell.angle_gamma   90.00
#
_symmetry.space_group_name_H-M   'P 1'
#
loop_
_entity.id
_entity.type
_entity.pdbx_description
1 polymer ?
#
loop_
_entity_poly.entity_id
_entity_poly.type
_entity_poly.pdbx_seq_one_letter_code
_entity_poly.pdbx_strand_id
1 'polypeptide(L)'
;MSILSRLVSSNSTQPLILVGHDRGARICHYLSVHNPEPKKLPIQGAVLLDIVPTLIQFQTFSHPIASMGSFHWPFLATTHIAIPMIQAFGGDKWIHVCLDRWVGKDSSGRSKCREQGAWDVYAEMFKNVSVISATCDDYRAGVEDAEEQERDQREANKIDCDVLAVYSSDYLGMRYDVKKVWNEWMGKGNLQILGIAGVGHFIAEERPEPVAEAIAGFYAKHI
;
A
#
# COMPACT_ATOMS: atom_id res chain seq x y z
N MET A 1 5.59 -7.93 20.47
CA MET A 1 6.07 -6.56 20.17
C MET A 1 6.07 -6.40 18.67
N SER A 2 5.30 -5.45 18.13
CA SER A 2 5.35 -5.11 16.70
C SER A 2 6.68 -4.41 16.37
N ILE A 3 7.13 -4.43 15.11
CA ILE A 3 8.32 -3.66 14.70
C ILE A 3 8.17 -2.16 15.00
N LEU A 4 6.95 -1.63 14.87
CA LEU A 4 6.64 -0.22 15.12
C LEU A 4 6.76 0.17 16.59
N SER A 5 6.51 -0.76 17.51
CA SER A 5 6.73 -0.54 18.94
C SER A 5 8.19 -0.28 19.31
N ARG A 6 9.13 -0.65 18.43
CA ARG A 6 10.57 -0.37 18.59
C ARG A 6 10.98 0.98 18.00
N LEU A 7 10.16 1.54 17.11
CA LEU A 7 10.42 2.81 16.44
C LEU A 7 9.93 4.02 17.26
N VAL A 8 8.96 3.80 18.14
CA VAL A 8 8.41 4.84 19.02
C VAL A 8 8.90 4.62 20.44
N SER A 9 9.44 5.67 21.08
CA SER A 9 9.87 5.61 22.48
C SER A 9 8.74 5.09 23.37
N SER A 10 9.07 4.22 24.34
CA SER A 10 8.09 3.59 25.24
C SER A 10 7.22 4.57 26.02
N ASN A 11 7.67 5.83 26.12
CA ASN A 11 7.00 6.90 26.86
C ASN A 11 6.36 7.96 25.94
N SER A 12 6.41 7.78 24.61
CA SER A 12 5.77 8.71 23.69
C SER A 12 4.25 8.59 23.80
N THR A 13 3.60 9.72 24.06
CA THR A 13 2.14 9.89 23.99
C THR A 13 1.74 10.76 22.82
N GLN A 14 2.68 11.08 21.93
CA GLN A 14 2.45 12.00 20.83
C GLN A 14 1.52 11.35 19.79
N PRO A 15 0.41 12.03 19.44
CA PRO A 15 -0.46 11.65 18.34
C PRO A 15 0.32 11.25 17.08
N LEU A 16 -0.06 10.13 16.47
CA LEU A 16 0.55 9.64 15.24
C LEU A 16 -0.43 9.71 14.07
N ILE A 17 0.07 10.15 12.93
CA ILE A 17 -0.58 9.94 11.64
C ILE A 17 0.28 8.96 10.86
N LEU A 18 -0.31 7.84 10.47
CA LEU A 18 0.37 6.85 9.64
C LEU A 18 0.24 7.24 8.18
N VAL A 19 1.32 7.19 7.41
CA VAL A 19 1.30 7.42 5.96
C VAL A 19 1.96 6.23 5.30
N GLY A 20 1.23 5.55 4.42
CA GLY A 20 1.72 4.37 3.74
C GLY A 20 1.31 4.34 2.28
N HIS A 21 2.18 3.78 1.45
CA HIS A 21 1.91 3.43 0.05
C HIS A 21 2.04 1.93 -0.16
N ASP A 22 1.20 1.38 -1.03
CA ASP A 22 1.15 -0.03 -1.39
C ASP A 22 1.21 -0.97 -0.16
N ARG A 23 2.28 -1.76 0.02
CA ARG A 23 2.44 -2.66 1.17
C ARG A 23 2.44 -1.91 2.51
N GLY A 24 3.07 -0.74 2.55
CA GLY A 24 3.08 0.13 3.73
C GLY A 24 1.69 0.65 4.09
N ALA A 25 0.83 0.91 3.10
CA ALA A 25 -0.56 1.30 3.32
C ALA A 25 -1.39 0.16 3.94
N ARG A 26 -1.08 -1.10 3.59
CA ARG A 26 -1.74 -2.28 4.19
C ARG A 26 -1.38 -2.44 5.66
N ILE A 27 -0.14 -2.18 6.02
CA ILE A 27 0.31 -2.11 7.41
C ILE A 27 -0.43 -0.98 8.15
N CYS A 28 -0.56 0.20 7.54
CA CYS A 28 -1.31 1.31 8.13
C CYS A 28 -2.79 0.94 8.36
N HIS A 29 -3.42 0.26 7.39
CA HIS A 29 -4.78 -0.24 7.52
C HIS A 29 -4.91 -1.23 8.68
N TYR A 30 -4.07 -2.25 8.75
CA TYR A 30 -4.08 -3.24 9.84
C TYR A 30 -3.97 -2.56 11.21
N LEU A 31 -3.02 -1.64 11.38
CA LEU A 31 -2.81 -0.95 12.65
C LEU A 31 -3.97 -0.02 13.02
N SER A 32 -4.68 0.52 12.03
CA SER A 32 -5.83 1.39 12.27
C SER A 32 -7.07 0.63 12.72
N VAL A 33 -7.10 -0.71 12.52
CA VAL A 33 -8.15 -1.61 13.00
C VAL A 33 -7.73 -2.28 14.32
N HIS A 34 -6.54 -2.88 14.35
CA HIS A 34 -6.12 -3.83 15.40
C HIS A 34 -5.13 -3.31 16.44
N ASN A 35 -4.73 -2.02 16.36
CA ASN A 35 -3.65 -1.42 17.14
C ASN A 35 -3.32 -2.13 18.47
N PRO A 36 -2.31 -3.02 18.50
CA PRO A 36 -2.08 -3.88 19.66
C PRO A 36 -1.50 -3.14 20.86
N GLU A 37 -1.01 -1.90 20.66
CA GLU A 37 -0.39 -1.08 21.70
C GLU A 37 -0.90 0.38 21.64
N PRO A 38 -2.22 0.62 21.83
CA PRO A 38 -2.84 1.91 21.52
C PRO A 38 -2.34 3.06 22.39
N LYS A 39 -1.81 2.76 23.58
CA LYS A 39 -1.17 3.76 24.45
C LYS A 39 0.19 4.23 23.94
N LYS A 40 0.94 3.35 23.24
CA LYS A 40 2.26 3.66 22.67
C LYS A 40 2.16 4.19 21.24
N LEU A 41 1.13 3.77 20.53
CA LEU A 41 0.83 4.17 19.17
C LEU A 41 -0.54 4.87 19.13
N PRO A 42 -0.68 6.10 19.65
CA PRO A 42 -1.96 6.81 19.63
C PRO A 42 -2.26 7.33 18.21
N ILE A 43 -2.72 6.43 17.34
CA ILE A 43 -3.05 6.73 15.94
C ILE A 43 -4.28 7.63 15.89
N GLN A 44 -4.12 8.85 15.38
CA GLN A 44 -5.20 9.80 15.14
C GLN A 44 -5.73 9.75 13.71
N GLY A 45 -4.91 9.29 12.77
CA GLY A 45 -5.36 9.10 11.40
C GLY A 45 -4.39 8.28 10.56
N ALA A 46 -4.86 7.89 9.38
CA ALA A 46 -4.11 7.13 8.41
C ALA A 46 -4.27 7.70 6.99
N VAL A 47 -3.15 7.84 6.28
CA VAL A 47 -3.12 8.19 4.86
C VAL A 47 -2.74 6.93 4.08
N LEU A 48 -3.65 6.50 3.21
CA LEU A 48 -3.54 5.27 2.42
C LEU A 48 -3.36 5.64 0.96
N LEU A 49 -2.16 5.37 0.41
CA LEU A 49 -1.80 5.74 -0.94
C LEU A 49 -1.94 4.53 -1.90
N ASP A 50 -2.84 4.69 -2.86
CA ASP A 50 -3.14 3.82 -4.00
C ASP A 50 -3.41 2.34 -3.67
N ILE A 51 -4.23 2.09 -2.64
CA ILE A 51 -4.70 0.75 -2.30
C ILE A 51 -6.22 0.66 -2.09
N VAL A 52 -6.75 -0.54 -2.28
CA VAL A 52 -7.97 -1.04 -1.65
C VAL A 52 -7.61 -2.08 -0.57
N PRO A 53 -8.53 -2.42 0.35
CA PRO A 53 -8.32 -3.50 1.32
C PRO A 53 -7.84 -4.79 0.65
N THR A 54 -6.98 -5.52 1.36
CA THR A 54 -6.34 -6.75 0.87
C THR A 54 -7.37 -7.78 0.44
N LEU A 55 -8.46 -7.96 1.20
CA LEU A 55 -9.60 -8.81 0.83
C LEU A 55 -10.18 -8.44 -0.55
N ILE A 56 -10.46 -7.16 -0.79
CA ILE A 56 -11.03 -6.66 -2.05
C ILE A 56 -10.06 -6.90 -3.21
N GLN A 57 -8.76 -6.72 -2.97
CA GLN A 57 -7.73 -6.97 -3.98
C GLN A 57 -7.64 -8.47 -4.35
N PHE A 58 -7.80 -9.39 -3.41
CA PHE A 58 -7.84 -10.84 -3.73
C PHE A 58 -9.14 -11.27 -4.42
N GLN A 59 -10.29 -10.66 -4.08
CA GLN A 59 -11.57 -10.93 -4.77
C GLN A 59 -11.54 -10.59 -6.27
N THR A 60 -10.59 -9.75 -6.69
CA THR A 60 -10.39 -9.35 -8.08
C THR A 60 -10.01 -10.51 -9.00
N PHE A 61 -9.47 -11.61 -8.47
CA PHE A 61 -9.04 -12.76 -9.27
C PHE A 61 -10.19 -13.55 -9.91
N SER A 62 -11.44 -13.21 -9.57
CA SER A 62 -12.64 -13.67 -10.28
C SER A 62 -12.81 -13.04 -11.68
N HIS A 63 -12.04 -11.99 -12.01
CA HIS A 63 -12.14 -11.25 -13.27
C HIS A 63 -10.85 -11.35 -14.12
N PRO A 64 -10.87 -12.06 -15.27
CA PRO A 64 -9.65 -12.37 -16.03
C PRO A 64 -8.76 -11.18 -16.39
N ILE A 65 -9.34 -10.07 -16.84
CA ILE A 65 -8.59 -8.84 -17.21
C ILE A 65 -7.89 -8.25 -15.99
N ALA A 66 -8.60 -8.18 -14.85
CA ALA A 66 -8.05 -7.62 -13.63
C ALA A 66 -7.00 -8.56 -13.00
N SER A 67 -7.17 -9.88 -13.15
CA SER A 67 -6.17 -10.90 -12.80
C SER A 67 -4.87 -10.71 -13.58
N MET A 68 -4.93 -10.42 -14.88
CA MET A 68 -3.73 -10.11 -15.66
C MET A 68 -3.00 -8.88 -15.13
N GLY A 69 -3.72 -7.83 -14.73
CA GLY A 69 -3.14 -6.63 -14.11
C GLY A 69 -2.46 -6.92 -12.78
N SER A 70 -3.01 -7.86 -11.99
CA SER A 70 -2.60 -8.17 -10.63
C SER A 70 -1.85 -9.51 -10.49
N PHE A 71 -1.33 -10.07 -11.59
CA PHE A 71 -0.76 -11.43 -11.63
C PHE A 71 0.33 -11.71 -10.59
N HIS A 72 1.06 -10.65 -10.20
CA HIS A 72 2.15 -10.73 -9.23
C HIS A 72 1.65 -11.14 -7.83
N TRP A 73 0.39 -10.88 -7.49
CA TRP A 73 -0.18 -11.26 -6.19
C TRP A 73 -0.15 -12.78 -5.96
N PRO A 74 -0.83 -13.62 -6.77
CA PRO A 74 -0.78 -15.07 -6.59
C PRO A 74 0.61 -15.65 -6.92
N PHE A 75 1.34 -15.05 -7.86
CA PHE A 75 2.69 -15.50 -8.21
C PHE A 75 3.63 -15.38 -7.00
N LEU A 76 3.76 -14.18 -6.43
CA LEU A 76 4.67 -13.92 -5.30
C LEU A 76 4.25 -14.66 -4.02
N ALA A 77 2.93 -14.82 -3.79
CA ALA A 77 2.41 -15.63 -2.69
C ALA A 77 2.82 -17.12 -2.81
N THR A 78 3.09 -17.60 -4.02
CA THR A 78 3.58 -18.96 -4.29
C THR A 78 5.11 -19.00 -4.17
N THR A 79 5.61 -18.79 -2.95
CA THR A 79 7.03 -18.50 -2.68
C THR A 79 8.03 -19.51 -3.27
N HIS A 80 7.71 -20.81 -3.17
CA HIS A 80 8.54 -21.90 -3.69
C HIS A 80 8.69 -21.91 -5.23
N ILE A 81 7.81 -21.21 -5.95
CA ILE A 81 7.90 -20.99 -7.40
C ILE A 81 8.53 -19.62 -7.69
N ALA A 82 8.03 -18.57 -7.05
CA ALA A 82 8.44 -17.20 -7.36
C ALA A 82 9.91 -16.93 -7.06
N ILE A 83 10.39 -17.33 -5.88
CA ILE A 83 11.77 -17.07 -5.44
C ILE A 83 12.79 -17.63 -6.44
N PRO A 84 12.80 -18.95 -6.78
CA PRO A 84 13.78 -19.48 -7.72
C PRO A 84 13.63 -18.89 -9.14
N MET A 85 12.42 -18.59 -9.60
CA MET A 85 12.20 -17.97 -10.92
C MET A 85 12.76 -16.55 -10.98
N ILE A 86 12.52 -15.72 -9.96
CA ILE A 86 13.05 -14.36 -9.89
C ILE A 86 14.58 -14.39 -9.77
N GLN A 87 15.13 -15.29 -8.96
CA GLN A 87 16.59 -15.45 -8.86
C GLN A 87 17.22 -15.85 -10.20
N ALA A 88 16.61 -16.76 -10.95
CA ALA A 88 17.10 -17.17 -12.27
C ALA A 88 17.02 -16.02 -13.30
N PHE A 89 15.99 -15.18 -13.23
CA PHE A 89 15.84 -14.01 -14.11
C PHE A 89 16.80 -12.86 -13.74
N GLY A 90 16.99 -12.64 -12.44
CA GLY A 90 17.64 -11.48 -11.84
C GLY A 90 16.60 -10.60 -11.12
N GLY A 91 16.76 -10.42 -9.80
CA GLY A 91 15.80 -9.66 -8.99
C GLY A 91 15.76 -8.16 -9.34
N ASP A 92 16.92 -7.60 -9.69
CA ASP A 92 17.06 -6.25 -10.25
C ASP A 92 16.25 -6.06 -11.54
N LYS A 93 16.30 -7.03 -12.45
CA LYS A 93 15.51 -7.02 -13.68
C LYS A 93 14.03 -7.19 -13.40
N TRP A 94 13.68 -8.09 -12.48
CA TRP A 94 12.29 -8.32 -12.07
C TRP A 94 11.65 -7.02 -11.55
N ILE A 95 12.32 -6.33 -10.62
CA ILE A 95 11.75 -5.10 -10.06
C ILE A 95 11.65 -4.00 -11.12
N HIS A 96 12.59 -3.89 -12.07
CA HIS A 96 12.43 -2.97 -13.21
C HIS A 96 11.19 -3.28 -14.07
N VAL A 97 10.88 -4.55 -14.31
CA VAL A 97 9.66 -4.95 -15.03
C VAL A 97 8.41 -4.53 -14.24
N CYS A 98 8.40 -4.71 -12.92
CA CYS A 98 7.31 -4.27 -12.06
C CYS A 98 7.14 -2.74 -12.07
N LEU A 99 8.22 -2.00 -11.87
CA LEU A 99 8.23 -0.53 -11.89
C LEU A 99 7.72 0.01 -13.24
N ASP A 100 8.19 -0.54 -14.37
CA ASP A 100 7.73 -0.10 -15.70
C ASP A 100 6.27 -0.46 -15.98
N ARG A 101 5.79 -1.57 -15.41
CA ARG A 101 4.39 -1.99 -15.55
C ARG A 101 3.43 -1.07 -14.79
N TRP A 102 3.81 -0.63 -13.59
CA TRP A 102 2.90 0.09 -12.67
C TRP A 102 2.98 1.61 -12.78
N VAL A 103 4.07 2.16 -13.32
CA VAL A 103 4.17 3.60 -13.59
C VAL A 103 3.17 4.04 -14.67
N GLY A 104 2.65 5.25 -14.55
CA GLY A 104 1.74 5.86 -15.51
C GLY A 104 2.35 6.04 -16.89
N LYS A 105 1.52 6.37 -17.88
CA LYS A 105 1.97 6.59 -19.27
C LYS A 105 2.45 8.02 -19.54
N ASP A 106 2.18 8.95 -18.63
CA ASP A 106 2.66 10.32 -18.74
C ASP A 106 4.18 10.40 -18.67
N SER A 107 4.79 11.04 -19.66
CA SER A 107 6.25 11.09 -19.78
C SER A 107 6.93 11.88 -18.64
N SER A 108 6.28 12.92 -18.12
CA SER A 108 6.82 13.71 -17.01
C SER A 108 6.82 12.88 -15.73
N GLY A 109 5.71 12.20 -15.41
CA GLY A 109 5.62 11.32 -14.24
C GLY A 109 6.65 10.19 -14.30
N ARG A 110 6.80 9.53 -15.46
CA ARG A 110 7.82 8.48 -15.66
C ARG A 110 9.25 8.99 -15.49
N SER A 111 9.53 10.21 -15.95
CA SER A 111 10.84 10.84 -15.77
C SER A 111 11.10 11.10 -14.29
N LYS A 112 10.13 11.68 -13.56
CA LYS A 112 10.23 11.96 -12.13
C LYS A 112 10.54 10.70 -11.31
N CYS A 113 9.87 9.58 -11.58
CA CYS A 113 10.15 8.30 -10.92
C CYS A 113 11.59 7.81 -11.09
N ARG A 114 12.29 8.23 -12.15
CA ARG A 114 13.67 7.82 -12.45
C ARG A 114 14.70 8.87 -12.03
N GLU A 115 14.27 10.01 -11.51
CA GLU A 115 15.17 11.07 -11.08
C GLU A 115 16.16 10.55 -10.04
N GLN A 116 17.39 11.08 -10.10
CA GLN A 116 18.47 10.76 -9.16
C GLN A 116 18.80 9.25 -9.07
N GLY A 117 18.41 8.44 -10.07
CA GLY A 117 18.66 7.00 -10.07
C GLY A 117 17.82 6.23 -9.06
N ALA A 118 16.65 6.74 -8.65
CA ALA A 118 15.80 6.10 -7.65
C ALA A 118 15.50 4.62 -7.99
N TRP A 119 15.19 4.32 -9.25
CA TRP A 119 14.94 2.95 -9.70
C TRP A 119 16.16 2.03 -9.59
N ASP A 120 17.37 2.58 -9.76
CA ASP A 120 18.59 1.80 -9.64
C ASP A 120 18.87 1.45 -8.17
N VAL A 121 18.52 2.34 -7.23
CA VAL A 121 18.56 2.04 -5.79
C VAL A 121 17.62 0.89 -5.45
N TYR A 122 16.39 0.91 -5.97
CA TYR A 122 15.43 -0.18 -5.75
C TYR A 122 15.92 -1.49 -6.38
N ALA A 123 16.45 -1.43 -7.60
CA ALA A 123 17.00 -2.58 -8.32
C ALA A 123 18.19 -3.22 -7.59
N GLU A 124 19.09 -2.41 -7.03
CA GLU A 124 20.24 -2.90 -6.26
C GLU A 124 19.80 -3.70 -5.03
N MET A 125 18.78 -3.23 -4.30
CA MET A 125 18.27 -3.96 -3.13
C MET A 125 17.71 -5.33 -3.51
N PHE A 126 17.02 -5.43 -4.66
CA PHE A 126 16.45 -6.68 -5.15
C PHE A 126 17.48 -7.69 -5.68
N LYS A 127 18.77 -7.35 -5.76
CA LYS A 127 19.84 -8.33 -5.98
C LYS A 127 20.04 -9.25 -4.77
N ASN A 128 19.63 -8.83 -3.58
CA ASN A 128 19.71 -9.64 -2.38
C ASN A 128 18.56 -10.64 -2.31
N VAL A 129 18.88 -11.94 -2.24
CA VAL A 129 17.87 -12.99 -2.13
C VAL A 129 16.96 -12.83 -0.91
N SER A 130 17.48 -12.30 0.21
CA SER A 130 16.68 -12.04 1.40
C SER A 130 15.57 -11.02 1.16
N VAL A 131 15.79 -10.02 0.29
CA VAL A 131 14.78 -9.04 -0.11
C VAL A 131 13.71 -9.70 -0.98
N ILE A 132 14.10 -10.56 -1.92
CA ILE A 132 13.17 -11.34 -2.74
C ILE A 132 12.31 -12.24 -1.84
N SER A 133 12.94 -12.98 -0.93
CA SER A 133 12.26 -13.87 0.01
C SER A 133 11.29 -13.11 0.91
N ALA A 134 11.72 -12.01 1.54
CA ALA A 134 10.85 -11.20 2.39
C ALA A 134 9.68 -10.60 1.62
N THR A 135 9.91 -10.17 0.37
CA THR A 135 8.83 -9.68 -0.50
C THR A 135 7.83 -10.80 -0.80
N CYS A 136 8.29 -12.00 -1.16
CA CYS A 136 7.39 -13.13 -1.41
C CYS A 136 6.63 -13.54 -0.13
N ASP A 137 7.29 -13.49 1.04
CA ASP A 137 6.66 -13.77 2.33
C ASP A 137 5.56 -12.75 2.68
N ASP A 138 5.73 -11.46 2.36
CA ASP A 138 4.66 -10.44 2.48
C ASP A 138 3.46 -10.81 1.60
N TYR A 139 3.67 -11.13 0.32
CA TYR A 139 2.56 -11.53 -0.55
C TYR A 139 1.88 -12.83 -0.10
N ARG A 140 2.64 -13.78 0.45
CA ARG A 140 2.07 -14.99 1.07
C ARG A 140 1.21 -14.64 2.28
N ALA A 141 1.73 -13.80 3.19
CA ALA A 141 0.99 -13.34 4.36
C ALA A 141 -0.29 -12.59 3.97
N GLY A 142 -0.27 -11.86 2.85
CA GLY A 142 -1.45 -11.19 2.31
C GLY A 142 -2.66 -12.11 2.08
N VAL A 143 -2.45 -13.42 1.86
CA VAL A 143 -3.55 -14.39 1.77
C VAL A 143 -4.22 -14.57 3.13
N GLU A 144 -3.44 -14.73 4.19
CA GLU A 144 -3.94 -14.83 5.57
C GLU A 144 -4.56 -13.50 6.04
N ASP A 145 -3.95 -12.36 5.66
CA ASP A 145 -4.48 -11.03 5.94
C ASP A 145 -5.87 -10.82 5.30
N ALA A 146 -6.12 -11.41 4.12
CA ALA A 146 -7.41 -11.33 3.45
C ALA A 146 -8.49 -12.10 4.23
N GLU A 147 -8.15 -13.27 4.78
CA GLU A 147 -9.06 -14.05 5.64
C GLU A 147 -9.33 -13.33 6.97
N GLU A 148 -8.32 -12.66 7.54
CA GLU A 148 -8.50 -11.80 8.72
C GLU A 148 -9.43 -10.64 8.43
N GLN A 149 -9.20 -9.93 7.32
CA GLN A 149 -10.07 -8.84 6.88
C GLN A 149 -11.50 -9.29 6.59
N GLU A 150 -11.73 -10.52 6.15
CA GLU A 150 -13.08 -11.09 6.01
C GLU A 150 -13.75 -11.33 7.39
N ARG A 151 -13.00 -11.77 8.39
CA ARG A 151 -13.50 -11.86 9.77
C ARG A 151 -13.83 -10.48 10.33
N ASP A 152 -12.96 -9.50 10.12
CA ASP A 152 -13.16 -8.12 10.56
C ASP A 152 -14.45 -7.52 10.02
N GLN A 153 -14.73 -7.72 8.72
CA GLN A 153 -15.98 -7.26 8.13
C GLN A 153 -17.22 -7.93 8.75
N ARG A 154 -17.14 -9.23 9.06
CA ARG A 154 -18.25 -9.95 9.73
C ARG A 154 -18.47 -9.49 11.16
N GLU A 155 -17.41 -9.16 11.88
CA GLU A 155 -17.44 -8.71 13.27
C GLU A 155 -17.62 -7.18 13.41
N ALA A 156 -17.65 -6.47 12.29
CA ALA A 156 -17.64 -5.01 12.22
C ALA A 156 -16.43 -4.37 12.92
N ASN A 157 -15.27 -5.02 12.88
CA ASN A 157 -13.98 -4.40 13.21
C ASN A 157 -13.62 -3.47 12.05
N LYS A 158 -13.60 -2.16 12.32
CA LYS A 158 -13.46 -1.12 11.30
C LYS A 158 -12.44 -0.07 11.72
N ILE A 159 -12.08 0.81 10.79
CA ILE A 159 -11.15 1.91 11.06
C ILE A 159 -11.89 3.01 11.84
N ASP A 160 -11.49 3.22 13.09
CA ASP A 160 -12.11 4.22 13.98
C ASP A 160 -11.43 5.59 13.96
N CYS A 161 -10.23 5.70 13.36
CA CYS A 161 -9.53 6.98 13.16
C CYS A 161 -9.85 7.61 11.80
N ASP A 162 -9.51 8.89 11.63
CA ASP A 162 -9.72 9.58 10.35
C ASP A 162 -8.81 9.02 9.25
N VAL A 163 -9.32 8.92 8.03
CA VAL A 163 -8.60 8.37 6.88
C VAL A 163 -8.59 9.34 5.72
N LEU A 164 -7.42 9.51 5.10
CA LEU A 164 -7.27 10.07 3.77
C LEU A 164 -6.82 8.96 2.81
N ALA A 165 -7.67 8.60 1.84
CA ALA A 165 -7.27 7.72 0.76
C ALA A 165 -6.95 8.55 -0.49
N VAL A 166 -5.70 8.49 -0.95
CA VAL A 166 -5.26 9.13 -2.20
C VAL A 166 -4.96 8.03 -3.21
N TYR A 167 -5.50 8.13 -4.42
CA TYR A 167 -5.38 7.07 -5.41
C TYR A 167 -5.23 7.63 -6.83
N SER A 168 -4.70 6.82 -7.73
CA SER A 168 -4.70 7.11 -9.16
C SER A 168 -6.08 6.89 -9.75
N SER A 169 -6.64 7.94 -10.35
CA SER A 169 -7.90 7.87 -11.10
C SER A 169 -7.77 6.98 -12.34
N ASP A 170 -6.59 6.92 -12.94
CA ASP A 170 -6.33 6.23 -14.22
C ASP A 170 -5.70 4.83 -14.05
N TYR A 171 -5.59 4.36 -12.80
CA TYR A 171 -5.07 3.02 -12.49
C TYR A 171 -5.99 2.28 -11.51
N LEU A 172 -5.98 2.65 -10.23
CA LEU A 172 -6.84 2.00 -9.23
C LEU A 172 -8.32 2.39 -9.42
N GLY A 173 -8.58 3.65 -9.72
CA GLY A 173 -9.92 4.20 -9.96
C GLY A 173 -10.64 3.61 -11.16
N MET A 174 -9.90 3.08 -12.14
CA MET A 174 -10.48 2.35 -13.27
C MET A 174 -11.01 0.96 -12.89
N ARG A 175 -10.53 0.40 -11.78
CA ARG A 175 -10.87 -0.96 -11.31
C ARG A 175 -11.89 -0.96 -10.17
N TYR A 176 -11.94 0.10 -9.37
CA TYR A 176 -12.81 0.18 -8.19
C TYR A 176 -13.41 1.56 -8.02
N ASP A 177 -14.64 1.59 -7.49
CA ASP A 177 -15.15 2.78 -6.80
C ASP A 177 -14.47 2.87 -5.43
N VAL A 178 -13.31 3.52 -5.40
CA VAL A 178 -12.44 3.63 -4.21
C VAL A 178 -13.19 4.26 -3.03
N LYS A 179 -14.06 5.23 -3.27
CA LYS A 179 -14.87 5.86 -2.22
C LYS A 179 -15.87 4.88 -1.65
N LYS A 180 -16.64 4.19 -2.50
CA LYS A 180 -17.59 3.19 -2.03
C LYS A 180 -16.89 2.09 -1.23
N VAL A 181 -15.80 1.55 -1.77
CA VAL A 181 -15.01 0.51 -1.11
C VAL A 181 -14.59 0.99 0.27
N TRP A 182 -13.88 2.11 0.41
CA TRP A 182 -13.38 2.52 1.73
C TRP A 182 -14.49 2.88 2.72
N ASN A 183 -15.64 3.42 2.29
CA ASN A 183 -16.77 3.68 3.19
C ASN A 183 -17.26 2.42 3.90
N GLU A 184 -17.19 1.24 3.27
CA GLU A 184 -17.60 -0.02 3.89
C GLU A 184 -16.68 -0.41 5.06
N TRP A 185 -15.44 0.07 5.06
CA TRP A 185 -14.39 -0.25 6.04
C TRP A 185 -14.22 0.80 7.15
N MET A 186 -14.97 1.91 7.08
CA MET A 186 -14.95 2.95 8.10
C MET A 186 -15.88 2.66 9.26
N GLY A 187 -15.36 2.88 10.47
CA GLY A 187 -16.10 2.89 11.73
C GLY A 187 -16.50 4.32 12.08
N LYS A 188 -15.91 4.87 13.15
CA LYS A 188 -16.24 6.21 13.67
C LYS A 188 -15.51 7.37 13.00
N GLY A 189 -14.39 7.10 12.34
CA GLY A 189 -13.56 8.12 11.71
C GLY A 189 -14.16 8.69 10.43
N ASN A 190 -13.66 9.85 10.01
CA ASN A 190 -14.04 10.48 8.76
C ASN A 190 -13.19 9.96 7.60
N LEU A 191 -13.80 9.82 6.43
CA LEU A 191 -13.11 9.43 5.19
C LEU A 191 -12.99 10.61 4.23
N GLN A 192 -11.76 10.96 3.87
CA GLN A 192 -11.42 11.88 2.79
C GLN A 192 -10.86 11.08 1.61
N ILE A 193 -11.28 11.42 0.39
CA ILE A 193 -10.89 10.74 -0.84
C ILE A 193 -10.30 11.77 -1.80
N LEU A 194 -9.15 11.45 -2.39
CA LEU A 194 -8.53 12.25 -3.45
C LEU A 194 -8.09 11.36 -4.62
N GLY A 195 -8.69 11.57 -5.78
CA GLY A 195 -8.25 10.96 -7.03
C GLY A 195 -7.26 11.86 -7.75
N ILE A 196 -6.12 11.32 -8.17
CA ILE A 196 -5.10 12.01 -8.97
C ILE A 196 -5.13 11.42 -10.38
N ALA A 197 -5.37 12.28 -11.38
CA ALA A 197 -5.34 11.91 -12.79
C ALA A 197 -3.94 12.06 -13.39
N GLY A 198 -3.69 11.35 -14.49
CA GLY A 198 -2.45 11.37 -15.25
C GLY A 198 -1.27 10.73 -14.53
N VAL A 199 -1.52 9.75 -13.65
CA VAL A 199 -0.52 8.99 -12.88
C VAL A 199 -0.87 7.52 -12.87
N GLY A 200 0.12 6.65 -12.75
CA GLY A 200 -0.03 5.24 -12.43
C GLY A 200 -0.03 5.01 -10.92
N HIS A 201 0.58 3.92 -10.49
CA HIS A 201 0.56 3.48 -9.10
C HIS A 201 1.46 4.30 -8.16
N PHE A 202 2.57 4.86 -8.67
CA PHE A 202 3.59 5.52 -7.86
C PHE A 202 3.26 6.99 -7.65
N ILE A 203 2.04 7.26 -7.16
CA ILE A 203 1.46 8.61 -7.13
C ILE A 203 2.35 9.66 -6.45
N ALA A 204 3.10 9.27 -5.41
CA ALA A 204 4.01 10.14 -4.68
C ALA A 204 5.28 10.49 -5.48
N GLU A 205 5.71 9.65 -6.41
CA GLU A 205 6.86 9.93 -7.29
C GLU A 205 6.41 10.56 -8.62
N GLU A 206 5.26 10.15 -9.16
CA GLU A 206 4.75 10.63 -10.45
C GLU A 206 4.21 12.06 -10.36
N ARG A 207 3.50 12.39 -9.28
CA ARG A 207 2.99 13.74 -8.98
C ARG A 207 3.10 14.03 -7.48
N PRO A 208 4.32 14.30 -6.98
CA PRO A 208 4.57 14.52 -5.55
C PRO A 208 3.79 15.69 -4.97
N GLU A 209 3.60 16.77 -5.74
CA GLU A 209 3.06 18.03 -5.24
C GLU A 209 1.62 17.89 -4.68
N PRO A 210 0.63 17.37 -5.45
CA PRO A 210 -0.73 17.18 -4.92
C PRO A 210 -0.79 16.14 -3.79
N VAL A 211 0.07 15.10 -3.80
CA VAL A 211 0.12 14.10 -2.73
C VAL A 211 0.63 14.74 -1.43
N ALA A 212 1.72 15.52 -1.52
CA ALA A 212 2.31 16.22 -0.38
C ALA A 212 1.35 17.28 0.20
N GLU A 213 0.66 18.05 -0.66
CA GLU A 213 -0.34 19.03 -0.23
C GLU A 213 -1.50 18.35 0.51
N ALA A 214 -2.00 17.22 0.00
CA ALA A 214 -3.07 16.46 0.64
C ALA A 214 -2.64 15.91 2.01
N ILE A 215 -1.43 15.34 2.11
CA ILE A 215 -0.88 14.85 3.38
C ILE A 215 -0.70 16.00 4.37
N ALA A 216 -0.12 17.13 3.94
CA ALA A 216 0.09 18.29 4.79
C ALA A 216 -1.24 18.88 5.29
N GLY A 217 -2.23 19.00 4.42
CA GLY A 217 -3.57 19.47 4.76
C GLY A 217 -4.31 18.52 5.71
N PHE A 218 -4.13 17.20 5.55
CA PHE A 218 -4.66 16.22 6.48
C PHE A 218 -3.96 16.33 7.84
N TYR A 219 -2.63 16.40 7.86
CA TYR A 219 -1.84 16.58 9.07
C TYR A 219 -2.24 17.83 9.84
N ALA A 220 -2.42 18.97 9.17
CA ALA A 220 -2.78 20.24 9.78
C ALA A 220 -4.15 20.23 10.50
N LYS A 221 -5.06 19.30 10.16
CA LYS A 221 -6.36 19.14 10.84
C LYS A 221 -6.30 18.30 12.12
N HIS A 222 -5.18 17.62 12.36
CA HIS A 222 -4.99 16.67 13.47
C HIS A 222 -3.90 17.11 14.47
N ILE A 223 -3.42 18.34 14.31
CA ILE A 223 -2.53 19.04 15.26
C ILE A 223 -3.31 20.07 16.07
#